data_AF-A0A7K8M0J0-F1
#
_entry.id   AF-A0A7K8M0J0-F1
#
_cell.length_a   1.000
_cell.length_b   1.000
_cell.length_c   1.000
_cell.angle_alpha   90.00
_cell.angle_beta   90.00
_cell.angle_gamma   90.00
#
_symmetry.space_group_name_H-M   'P 1'
#
loop_
_entity.id
_entity.type
_entity.pdbx_description
1 polymer ?
#
loop_
_entity_poly.entity_id
_entity_poly.type
_entity_poly.pdbx_seq_one_letter_code
_entity_poly.pdbx_strand_id
1 'polypeptide(L)'
;ITSIMNRVRNLKNKYRNEENITDEFNYTKISADTTDNSGTVNQIMMTRNNPEDWLCFLLKLEKKGVPQMDVSLLNRLIGRYSQAVTALPAEKYSQDESYARILVRFAELKALQDPEEARDQFHLARLNCKKFAFVHVAFAQFELSQENEKKCKQILQKAVECSAVPLELLETALQNFHLKKKQLLSDEEK
;
A
#
# COMPACT_ATOMS: atom_id res chain seq x y z
N ILE A 1 38.03 15.86 -43.41
CA ILE A 1 37.72 14.67 -42.56
C ILE A 1 38.74 14.58 -41.40
N THR A 2 38.91 15.66 -40.62
CA THR A 2 39.97 15.72 -39.56
C THR A 2 39.42 16.17 -38.20
N SER A 3 38.16 16.61 -38.13
CA SER A 3 37.53 17.09 -36.89
C SER A 3 36.91 15.95 -36.04
N ILE A 4 36.49 14.86 -36.69
CA ILE A 4 35.78 13.75 -36.01
C ILE A 4 36.75 12.84 -35.24
N MET A 5 37.95 12.57 -35.78
CA MET A 5 38.93 11.68 -35.12
C MET A 5 39.59 12.27 -33.86
N ASN A 6 39.63 13.60 -33.71
CA ASN A 6 40.09 14.21 -32.46
C ASN A 6 39.02 14.17 -31.34
N ARG A 7 37.73 14.17 -31.68
CA ARG A 7 36.63 13.99 -30.70
C ARG A 7 36.55 12.58 -30.14
N VAL A 8 36.74 11.56 -30.98
CA VAL A 8 36.74 10.14 -30.54
C VAL A 8 37.94 9.83 -29.62
N ARG A 9 39.11 10.45 -29.85
CA ARG A 9 40.30 10.28 -29.00
C ARG A 9 40.13 10.90 -27.60
N ASN A 10 39.42 12.02 -27.48
CA ASN A 10 39.11 12.64 -26.19
C ASN A 10 38.03 11.88 -25.40
N LEU A 11 37.08 11.23 -26.08
CA LEU A 11 36.11 10.34 -25.45
C LEU A 11 36.79 9.11 -24.84
N LYS A 12 37.76 8.49 -25.53
CA LYS A 12 38.43 7.27 -25.04
C LYS A 12 39.37 7.48 -23.85
N ASN A 13 39.93 8.68 -23.68
CA ASN A 13 40.80 9.01 -22.53
C ASN A 13 40.02 9.41 -21.27
N LYS A 14 38.75 9.80 -21.38
CA LYS A 14 37.92 10.13 -20.21
C LYS A 14 37.39 8.89 -19.46
N TYR A 15 37.37 7.73 -20.13
CA TYR A 15 36.93 6.46 -19.55
C TYR A 15 38.04 5.61 -18.93
N ARG A 16 39.27 6.13 -18.78
CA ARG A 16 40.42 5.33 -18.32
C ARG A 16 41.10 5.82 -17.03
N ASN A 17 40.63 6.89 -16.40
CA ASN A 17 41.33 7.55 -15.28
C ASN A 17 40.47 7.89 -14.05
N GLU A 18 39.33 7.23 -13.83
CA GLU A 18 38.61 7.31 -12.53
C GLU A 18 38.37 5.89 -11.97
N GLU A 19 39.44 5.12 -11.87
CA GLU A 19 39.56 4.02 -10.90
C GLU A 19 40.32 4.57 -9.69
N ASN A 20 39.60 5.15 -8.73
CA ASN A 20 39.95 5.34 -7.31
C ASN A 20 39.18 6.54 -6.74
N ILE A 21 37.89 6.36 -6.49
CA ILE A 21 37.22 7.06 -5.38
C ILE A 21 36.46 5.97 -4.65
N THR A 22 36.90 5.71 -3.43
CA THR A 22 36.26 4.83 -2.47
C THR A 22 34.81 5.24 -2.34
N ASP A 23 33.92 4.41 -2.90
CA ASP A 23 32.48 4.55 -2.76
C ASP A 23 32.12 4.28 -1.29
N GLU A 24 32.26 5.32 -0.47
CA GLU A 24 31.50 5.48 0.76
C GLU A 24 30.05 5.82 0.36
N PHE A 25 29.41 4.88 -0.32
CA PHE A 25 27.96 4.84 -0.35
C PHE A 25 27.55 4.61 1.10
N ASN A 26 26.96 5.63 1.69
CA ASN A 26 26.13 5.52 2.87
C ASN A 26 25.08 4.43 2.63
N TYR A 27 25.47 3.19 2.90
CA TYR A 27 24.57 2.18 3.42
C TYR A 27 24.04 2.81 4.70
N THR A 28 22.92 3.53 4.59
CA THR A 28 22.07 3.75 5.74
C THR A 28 21.66 2.36 6.16
N LYS A 29 22.48 1.85 7.08
CA LYS A 29 22.40 0.63 7.85
C LYS A 29 21.00 0.04 7.70
N ILE A 30 20.86 -0.90 6.76
CA ILE A 30 19.74 -1.82 6.73
C ILE A 30 19.80 -2.46 8.10
N SER A 31 18.93 -1.99 8.98
CA SER A 31 18.76 -2.52 10.32
C SER A 31 18.50 -3.99 10.13
N ALA A 32 19.45 -4.80 10.61
CA ALA A 32 19.39 -6.24 10.60
C ALA A 32 18.28 -6.67 11.55
N ASP A 33 17.03 -6.59 11.08
CA ASP A 33 15.93 -7.27 11.72
C ASP A 33 15.89 -8.70 11.16
N THR A 34 16.53 -9.60 11.89
CA THR A 34 16.96 -10.96 11.54
C THR A 34 15.82 -11.97 11.35
N THR A 35 14.59 -11.53 11.04
CA THR A 35 13.58 -12.47 10.52
C THR A 35 13.52 -12.35 9.01
N ASP A 36 14.34 -13.10 8.29
CA ASP A 36 14.14 -13.29 6.86
C ASP A 36 12.83 -14.07 6.65
N ASN A 37 11.73 -13.34 6.44
CA ASN A 37 10.42 -13.93 6.18
C ASN A 37 10.31 -14.56 4.77
N SER A 38 11.41 -14.66 4.01
CA SER A 38 11.44 -15.29 2.68
C SER A 38 10.86 -16.71 2.69
N GLY A 39 11.21 -17.52 3.70
CA GLY A 39 10.71 -18.90 3.83
C GLY A 39 9.19 -18.98 3.94
N THR A 40 8.57 -18.12 4.76
CA THR A 40 7.11 -18.07 4.90
C THR A 40 6.44 -17.61 3.60
N VAL A 41 6.97 -16.58 2.95
CA VAL A 41 6.41 -16.09 1.67
C VAL A 41 6.49 -17.16 0.59
N ASN A 42 7.62 -17.84 0.48
CA ASN A 42 7.80 -18.94 -0.47
C ASN A 42 6.79 -20.06 -0.20
N GLN A 43 6.56 -20.42 1.08
CA GLN A 43 5.58 -21.45 1.42
C GLN A 43 4.15 -21.05 1.03
N ILE A 44 3.76 -19.80 1.22
CA ILE A 44 2.42 -19.30 0.81
C ILE A 44 2.28 -19.38 -0.71
N MET A 45 3.29 -18.93 -1.45
CA MET A 45 3.29 -18.94 -2.92
C MET A 45 3.29 -20.36 -3.51
N MET A 46 3.97 -21.32 -2.87
CA MET A 46 4.12 -22.70 -3.37
C MET A 46 2.95 -23.63 -3.03
N THR A 47 2.02 -23.20 -2.17
CA THR A 47 0.87 -24.00 -1.76
C THR A 47 -0.39 -23.55 -2.49
N ARG A 48 -1.35 -22.95 -1.80
CA ARG A 48 -2.63 -22.50 -2.38
C ARG A 48 -2.55 -21.07 -2.94
N ASN A 49 -1.59 -20.28 -2.47
CA ASN A 49 -1.48 -18.84 -2.74
C ASN A 49 -2.85 -18.13 -2.62
N ASN A 50 -3.39 -18.15 -1.40
CA ASN A 50 -4.71 -17.63 -1.08
C ASN A 50 -4.63 -16.36 -0.19
N PRO A 51 -5.64 -15.47 -0.23
CA PRO A 51 -5.64 -14.23 0.54
C PRO A 51 -5.60 -14.43 2.06
N GLU A 52 -6.20 -15.49 2.59
CA GLU A 52 -6.27 -15.76 4.03
C GLU A 52 -4.88 -16.04 4.64
N ASP A 53 -4.07 -16.85 3.96
CA ASP A 53 -2.70 -17.18 4.38
C ASP A 53 -1.81 -15.93 4.32
N TRP A 54 -1.95 -15.14 3.25
CA TRP A 54 -1.27 -13.84 3.13
C TRP A 54 -1.67 -12.88 4.24
N LEU A 55 -2.96 -12.68 4.47
CA LEU A 55 -3.47 -11.77 5.50
C LEU A 55 -3.01 -12.21 6.90
N CYS A 56 -3.08 -13.50 7.20
CA CYS A 56 -2.61 -14.07 8.46
C CYS A 56 -1.11 -13.79 8.68
N PHE A 57 -0.29 -13.96 7.65
CA PHE A 57 1.13 -13.63 7.71
C PHE A 57 1.38 -12.13 7.91
N LEU A 58 0.72 -11.28 7.13
CA LEU A 58 0.88 -9.83 7.18
C LEU A 58 0.48 -9.25 8.54
N LEU A 59 -0.64 -9.71 9.12
CA LEU A 59 -1.08 -9.31 10.46
C LEU A 59 -0.10 -9.75 11.55
N LYS A 60 0.50 -10.95 11.44
CA LYS A 60 1.55 -11.41 12.37
C LYS A 60 2.80 -10.55 12.27
N LEU A 61 3.17 -10.12 11.06
CA LEU A 61 4.31 -9.23 10.85
C LEU A 61 4.03 -7.83 11.44
N GLU A 62 2.83 -7.31 11.25
CA GLU A 62 2.42 -6.00 11.74
C GLU A 62 2.37 -5.93 13.26
N LYS A 63 1.93 -7.01 13.93
CA LYS A 63 1.92 -7.13 15.40
C LYS A 63 3.30 -6.99 16.08
N LYS A 64 4.40 -6.96 15.32
CA LYS A 64 5.76 -6.78 15.86
C LYS A 64 6.06 -5.34 16.27
N GLY A 65 5.23 -4.37 15.90
CA GLY A 65 5.45 -2.98 16.30
C GLY A 65 4.37 -2.02 15.79
N VAL A 66 4.66 -0.73 15.87
CA VAL A 66 3.74 0.35 15.48
C VAL A 66 4.29 1.01 14.20
N PRO A 67 3.68 0.78 13.01
CA PRO A 67 4.24 1.26 11.74
C PRO A 67 4.39 2.78 11.66
N GLN A 68 3.56 3.54 12.38
CA GLN A 68 3.66 5.00 12.41
C GLN A 68 4.92 5.51 13.14
N MET A 69 5.52 4.68 14.01
CA MET A 69 6.67 5.06 14.84
C MET A 69 7.98 4.40 14.39
N ASP A 70 7.90 3.41 13.49
CA ASP A 70 9.04 2.65 13.00
C ASP A 70 9.04 2.58 11.47
N VAL A 71 9.84 3.46 10.86
CA VAL A 71 10.00 3.56 9.40
C VAL A 71 10.54 2.26 8.79
N SER A 72 11.39 1.52 9.53
CA SER A 72 11.95 0.26 9.04
C SER A 72 10.89 -0.85 8.97
N LEU A 73 10.03 -0.93 10.00
CA LEU A 73 8.86 -1.79 10.01
C LEU A 73 7.87 -1.40 8.92
N LEU A 74 7.57 -0.10 8.77
CA LEU A 74 6.66 0.42 7.75
C LEU A 74 7.12 0.01 6.35
N ASN A 75 8.38 0.27 6.00
CA ASN A 75 8.93 -0.07 4.69
C ASN A 75 8.87 -1.58 4.43
N ARG A 76 9.16 -2.40 5.46
CA ARG A 76 9.06 -3.86 5.36
C ARG A 76 7.62 -4.32 5.16
N LEU A 77 6.65 -3.75 5.87
CA LEU A 77 5.24 -4.05 5.70
C LEU A 77 4.79 -3.69 4.29
N ILE A 78 5.05 -2.46 3.82
CA ILE A 78 4.72 -2.02 2.47
C ILE A 78 5.29 -3.00 1.43
N GLY A 79 6.55 -3.42 1.57
CA GLY A 79 7.16 -4.41 0.69
C GLY A 79 6.43 -5.76 0.68
N ARG A 80 6.01 -6.27 1.85
CA ARG A 80 5.28 -7.55 1.94
C ARG A 80 3.83 -7.46 1.46
N TYR A 81 3.13 -6.35 1.74
CA TYR A 81 1.80 -6.12 1.19
C TYR A 81 1.86 -5.99 -0.34
N SER A 82 2.85 -5.27 -0.90
CA SER A 82 3.08 -5.17 -2.35
C SER A 82 3.30 -6.55 -3.00
N GLN A 83 4.08 -7.44 -2.36
CA GLN A 83 4.25 -8.82 -2.81
C GLN A 83 2.93 -9.60 -2.80
N ALA A 84 2.11 -9.45 -1.76
CA ALA A 84 0.80 -10.10 -1.67
C ALA A 84 -0.14 -9.63 -2.79
N VAL A 85 -0.25 -8.31 -3.00
CA VAL A 85 -1.08 -7.72 -4.08
C VAL A 85 -0.64 -8.22 -5.45
N THR A 86 0.67 -8.33 -5.68
CA THR A 86 1.23 -8.83 -6.95
C THR A 86 0.96 -10.32 -7.14
N ALA A 87 0.97 -11.11 -6.07
CA ALA A 87 0.77 -12.56 -6.12
C ALA A 87 -0.70 -12.99 -6.22
N LEU A 88 -1.64 -12.09 -5.89
CA LEU A 88 -3.07 -12.40 -5.78
C LEU A 88 -3.86 -11.73 -6.93
N PRO A 89 -4.28 -12.48 -7.97
CA PRO A 89 -5.01 -11.91 -9.11
C PRO A 89 -6.41 -11.44 -8.71
N ALA A 90 -6.74 -10.19 -9.06
CA ALA A 90 -8.01 -9.55 -8.71
C ALA A 90 -9.22 -10.29 -9.31
N GLU A 91 -9.07 -10.88 -10.50
CA GLU A 91 -10.11 -11.63 -11.20
C GLU A 91 -10.60 -12.81 -10.37
N LYS A 92 -9.70 -13.40 -9.57
CA LYS A 92 -10.02 -14.55 -8.71
C LYS A 92 -10.57 -14.13 -7.36
N TYR A 93 -10.07 -13.03 -6.78
CA TYR A 93 -10.30 -12.70 -5.37
C TYR A 93 -11.11 -11.42 -5.14
N SER A 94 -11.68 -10.79 -6.17
CA SER A 94 -12.53 -9.58 -6.05
C SER A 94 -13.72 -9.71 -5.09
N GLN A 95 -14.17 -10.93 -4.82
CA GLN A 95 -15.27 -11.24 -3.90
C GLN A 95 -14.79 -11.78 -2.54
N ASP A 96 -13.48 -11.82 -2.32
CA ASP A 96 -12.84 -12.33 -1.12
C ASP A 96 -12.58 -11.19 -0.12
N GLU A 97 -13.08 -11.35 1.10
CA GLU A 97 -12.94 -10.31 2.13
C GLU A 97 -11.49 -10.14 2.59
N SER A 98 -10.73 -11.23 2.69
CA SER A 98 -9.32 -11.17 3.09
C SER A 98 -8.48 -10.44 2.04
N TYR A 99 -8.77 -10.64 0.76
CA TYR A 99 -8.14 -9.87 -0.32
C TYR A 99 -8.49 -8.38 -0.23
N ALA A 100 -9.75 -8.05 -0.01
CA ALA A 100 -10.18 -6.67 0.17
C ALA A 100 -9.49 -6.00 1.38
N ARG A 101 -9.33 -6.72 2.50
CA ARG A 101 -8.57 -6.27 3.68
C ARG A 101 -7.09 -6.03 3.37
N ILE A 102 -6.46 -6.89 2.58
CA ILE A 102 -5.07 -6.71 2.13
C ILE A 102 -4.93 -5.41 1.32
N LEU A 103 -5.81 -5.18 0.34
CA LEU A 103 -5.75 -3.98 -0.50
C LEU A 103 -5.97 -2.69 0.31
N VAL A 104 -6.97 -2.68 1.21
CA VAL A 104 -7.25 -1.53 2.07
C VAL A 104 -6.07 -1.25 2.99
N ARG A 105 -5.55 -2.27 3.68
CA ARG A 105 -4.43 -2.06 4.61
C ARG A 105 -3.16 -1.62 3.89
N PHE A 106 -2.93 -2.12 2.66
CA PHE A 106 -1.83 -1.65 1.83
C PHE A 106 -1.96 -0.15 1.50
N ALA A 107 -3.14 0.31 1.11
CA ALA A 107 -3.41 1.72 0.84
C ALA A 107 -3.23 2.61 2.10
N GLU A 108 -3.68 2.13 3.26
CA GLU A 108 -3.49 2.83 4.54
C GLU A 108 -2.01 2.95 4.94
N LEU A 109 -1.23 1.88 4.76
CA LEU A 109 0.22 1.92 5.00
C LEU A 109 0.91 2.88 4.03
N LYS A 110 0.49 2.89 2.76
CA LYS A 110 0.97 3.87 1.77
C LYS A 110 0.63 5.30 2.17
N ALA A 111 -0.53 5.56 2.78
CA ALA A 111 -0.91 6.89 3.24
C ALA A 111 0.00 7.45 4.35
N LEU A 112 0.72 6.58 5.09
CA LEU A 112 1.75 6.99 6.05
C LEU A 112 3.04 7.45 5.37
N GLN A 113 3.28 7.05 4.13
CA GLN A 113 4.49 7.37 3.36
C GLN A 113 4.25 8.50 2.38
N ASP A 114 3.24 8.34 1.52
CA ASP A 114 2.89 9.27 0.45
C ASP A 114 1.37 9.25 0.21
N PRO A 115 0.64 10.33 0.60
CA PRO A 115 -0.80 10.43 0.36
C PRO A 115 -1.20 10.40 -1.12
N GLU A 116 -0.36 10.86 -2.05
CA GLU A 116 -0.68 10.82 -3.47
C GLU A 116 -0.66 9.37 -3.99
N GLU A 117 0.39 8.61 -3.69
CA GLU A 117 0.49 7.20 -4.04
C GLU A 117 -0.61 6.37 -3.35
N ALA A 118 -0.95 6.70 -2.10
CA ALA A 118 -2.02 6.04 -1.37
C ALA A 118 -3.39 6.18 -2.06
N ARG A 119 -3.67 7.33 -2.67
CA ARG A 119 -4.92 7.58 -3.38
C ARG A 119 -5.10 6.62 -4.56
N ASP A 120 -4.02 6.31 -5.28
CA ASP A 120 -4.04 5.30 -6.34
C ASP A 120 -4.34 3.90 -5.80
N GLN A 121 -3.75 3.55 -4.65
CA GLN A 121 -4.02 2.25 -4.01
C GLN A 121 -5.46 2.13 -3.51
N PHE A 122 -6.04 3.20 -2.95
CA PHE A 122 -7.46 3.21 -2.57
C PHE A 122 -8.37 3.09 -3.80
N HIS A 123 -8.02 3.75 -4.91
CA HIS A 123 -8.72 3.58 -6.17
C HIS A 123 -8.70 2.13 -6.66
N LEU A 124 -7.54 1.47 -6.60
CA LEU A 124 -7.38 0.07 -6.97
C LEU A 124 -8.18 -0.86 -6.04
N ALA A 125 -8.13 -0.64 -4.73
CA ALA A 125 -8.90 -1.39 -3.74
C ALA A 125 -10.40 -1.31 -4.05
N ARG A 126 -10.91 -0.10 -4.29
CA ARG A 126 -12.32 0.12 -4.62
C ARG A 126 -12.71 -0.47 -5.98
N LEU A 127 -11.84 -0.38 -7.00
CA LEU A 127 -12.09 -0.95 -8.32
C LEU A 127 -12.28 -2.47 -8.24
N ASN A 128 -11.41 -3.14 -7.49
CA ASN A 128 -11.39 -4.60 -7.40
C ASN A 128 -12.39 -5.16 -6.39
N CYS A 129 -12.67 -4.43 -5.30
CA CYS A 129 -13.43 -4.94 -4.15
C CYS A 129 -14.67 -4.09 -3.82
N LYS A 130 -15.33 -3.52 -4.84
CA LYS A 130 -16.47 -2.58 -4.69
C LYS A 130 -17.68 -3.09 -3.91
N LYS A 131 -17.81 -4.40 -3.70
CA LYS A 131 -18.92 -5.01 -2.94
C LYS A 131 -18.85 -4.67 -1.45
N PHE A 132 -17.66 -4.45 -0.91
CA PHE A 132 -17.46 -4.32 0.53
C PHE A 132 -17.54 -2.86 0.97
N ALA A 133 -18.45 -2.56 1.89
CA ALA A 133 -18.65 -1.21 2.41
C ALA A 133 -17.37 -0.64 3.05
N PHE A 134 -16.63 -1.46 3.82
CA PHE A 134 -15.41 -1.02 4.49
C PHE A 134 -14.34 -0.51 3.51
N VAL A 135 -14.28 -1.03 2.27
CA VAL A 135 -13.34 -0.56 1.24
C VAL A 135 -13.65 0.88 0.85
N HIS A 136 -14.93 1.21 0.69
CA HIS A 136 -15.35 2.58 0.38
C HIS A 136 -15.17 3.50 1.58
N VAL A 137 -15.49 3.03 2.79
CA VAL A 137 -15.35 3.85 4.00
C VAL A 137 -13.89 4.14 4.31
N ALA A 138 -12.97 3.19 4.14
CA ALA A 138 -11.55 3.44 4.31
C ALA A 138 -11.05 4.52 3.33
N PHE A 139 -11.48 4.47 2.07
CA PHE A 139 -11.13 5.51 1.09
C PHE A 139 -11.77 6.87 1.44
N ALA A 140 -13.04 6.88 1.85
CA ALA A 140 -13.70 8.11 2.30
C ALA A 140 -12.99 8.72 3.54
N GLN A 141 -12.55 7.86 4.47
CA GLN A 141 -11.80 8.27 5.67
C GLN A 141 -10.44 8.86 5.31
N PHE A 142 -9.76 8.28 4.32
CA PHE A 142 -8.53 8.87 3.76
C PHE A 142 -8.81 10.25 3.18
N GLU A 143 -9.81 10.42 2.31
CA GLU A 143 -10.10 11.75 1.75
C GLU A 143 -10.54 12.77 2.82
N LEU A 144 -11.26 12.32 3.85
CA LEU A 144 -11.59 13.18 4.98
C LEU A 144 -10.34 13.66 5.74
N SER A 145 -9.34 12.78 5.93
CA SER A 145 -8.09 13.17 6.60
C SER A 145 -7.23 14.11 5.76
N GLN A 146 -7.42 14.11 4.44
CA GLN A 146 -6.81 15.06 3.50
C GLN A 146 -7.65 16.34 3.30
N GLU A 147 -8.63 16.61 4.18
CA GLU A 147 -9.53 17.76 4.12
C GLU A 147 -10.42 17.81 2.84
N ASN A 148 -10.53 16.70 2.12
CA ASN A 148 -11.33 16.58 0.90
C ASN A 148 -12.78 16.15 1.21
N GLU A 149 -13.50 16.93 2.02
CA GLU A 149 -14.86 16.59 2.47
C GLU A 149 -15.83 16.28 1.32
N LYS A 150 -15.75 17.05 0.22
CA LYS A 150 -16.59 16.84 -0.97
C LYS A 150 -16.37 15.45 -1.56
N LYS A 151 -15.11 15.00 -1.62
CA LYS A 151 -14.74 13.70 -2.17
C LYS A 151 -15.14 12.57 -1.22
N CYS A 152 -14.90 12.74 0.09
CA CYS A 152 -15.38 11.83 1.13
C CYS A 152 -16.88 11.55 0.98
N LYS A 153 -17.71 12.61 0.90
CA LYS A 153 -19.17 12.47 0.70
C LYS A 153 -19.51 11.73 -0.60
N GLN A 154 -18.87 12.08 -1.71
CA GLN A 154 -19.10 11.43 -3.01
C GLN A 154 -18.77 9.93 -2.98
N ILE A 155 -17.70 9.53 -2.28
CA ILE A 155 -17.33 8.12 -2.15
C ILE A 155 -18.40 7.35 -1.37
N LEU A 156 -18.86 7.88 -0.23
CA LEU A 156 -19.90 7.24 0.58
C LEU A 156 -21.23 7.12 -0.17
N GLN A 157 -21.66 8.19 -0.85
CA GLN A 157 -22.88 8.15 -1.68
C GLN A 157 -22.76 7.11 -2.79
N LYS A 158 -21.58 7.02 -3.44
CA LYS A 158 -21.36 6.03 -4.50
C LYS A 158 -21.38 4.60 -3.97
N ALA A 159 -20.92 4.37 -2.75
CA ALA A 159 -20.96 3.05 -2.11
C ALA A 159 -22.41 2.58 -1.90
N VAL A 160 -23.30 3.49 -1.49
CA VAL A 160 -24.75 3.21 -1.35
C VAL A 160 -25.37 2.93 -2.71
N GLU A 161 -25.09 3.74 -3.74
CA GLU A 161 -25.56 3.50 -5.12
C GLU A 161 -25.11 2.15 -5.68
N CYS A 162 -23.90 1.70 -5.31
CA CYS A 162 -23.35 0.42 -5.72
C CYS A 162 -23.79 -0.76 -4.83
N SER A 163 -24.68 -0.53 -3.86
CA SER A 163 -25.17 -1.54 -2.91
C SER A 163 -24.04 -2.28 -2.20
N ALA A 164 -22.99 -1.56 -1.81
CA ALA A 164 -21.91 -2.14 -1.00
C ALA A 164 -22.45 -2.55 0.38
N VAL A 165 -21.95 -3.66 0.93
CA VAL A 165 -22.45 -4.30 2.14
C VAL A 165 -21.38 -4.37 3.24
N PRO A 166 -21.77 -4.32 4.54
CA PRO A 166 -23.13 -4.07 5.04
C PRO A 166 -23.58 -2.60 4.87
N LEU A 167 -24.88 -2.38 4.68
CA LEU A 167 -25.44 -1.03 4.46
C LEU A 167 -25.32 -0.16 5.72
N GLU A 168 -25.51 -0.79 6.88
CA GLU A 168 -25.47 -0.16 8.19
C GLU A 168 -24.13 0.56 8.43
N LEU A 169 -23.04 -0.01 7.94
CA LEU A 169 -21.70 0.58 8.03
C LEU A 169 -21.59 1.87 7.19
N LEU A 170 -22.26 1.94 6.03
CA LEU A 170 -22.33 3.16 5.22
C LEU A 170 -23.21 4.23 5.86
N GLU A 171 -24.33 3.82 6.47
CA GLU A 171 -25.23 4.73 7.18
C GLU A 171 -24.54 5.37 8.39
N THR A 172 -23.83 4.57 9.20
CA THR A 172 -23.03 5.08 10.32
C THR A 172 -21.95 6.04 9.83
N ALA A 173 -21.22 5.71 8.75
CA ALA A 173 -20.21 6.59 8.18
C ALA A 173 -20.81 7.92 7.69
N LEU A 174 -21.96 7.90 7.00
CA LEU A 174 -22.66 9.10 6.55
C LEU A 174 -23.17 9.96 7.72
N GLN A 175 -23.70 9.33 8.77
CA GLN A 175 -24.13 10.03 9.98
C GLN A 175 -22.95 10.72 10.65
N ASN A 176 -21.84 10.01 10.85
CA ASN A 176 -20.62 10.55 11.46
C ASN A 176 -20.02 11.69 10.63
N PHE A 177 -20.06 11.58 9.30
CA PHE A 177 -19.69 12.66 8.39
C PHE A 177 -20.56 13.91 8.57
N HIS A 178 -21.89 13.76 8.65
CA HIS A 178 -22.81 14.90 8.87
C HIS A 178 -22.63 15.54 10.25
N LEU A 179 -22.24 14.76 11.25
CA LEU A 179 -21.87 15.23 12.58
C LEU A 179 -20.46 15.86 12.64
N LYS A 180 -19.77 16.01 11.51
CA LYS A 180 -18.43 16.61 11.41
C LYS A 180 -17.39 15.91 12.29
N LYS A 181 -17.54 14.59 12.50
CA LYS A 181 -16.53 13.79 13.21
C LYS A 181 -15.28 13.65 12.34
N LYS A 182 -14.11 13.59 12.98
CA LYS A 182 -12.82 13.32 12.31
C LYS A 182 -12.69 11.88 11.82
N GLN A 183 -13.42 10.96 12.46
CA GLN A 183 -13.47 9.53 12.11
C GLN A 183 -14.89 9.16 11.68
N LEU A 184 -15.00 8.43 10.57
CA LEU A 184 -16.24 7.93 10.00
C LEU A 184 -16.74 6.69 10.74
N LEU A 185 -15.84 5.87 11.28
CA LEU A 185 -16.13 4.68 12.08
C LEU A 185 -15.22 4.68 13.32
N SER A 186 -15.70 4.12 14.43
CA SER A 186 -14.84 3.82 15.58
C SER A 186 -13.87 2.68 15.24
N ASP A 187 -12.85 2.47 16.07
CA ASP A 187 -11.94 1.34 15.89
C ASP A 187 -12.61 -0.02 16.13
N GLU A 188 -13.77 -0.07 16.81
CA GLU A 188 -14.57 -1.30 16.94
C GLU A 188 -15.42 -1.60 15.69
N GLU A 189 -15.72 -0.58 14.89
CA GLU A 189 -16.57 -0.65 13.70
C GLU A 189 -15.77 -0.83 12.39
N LYS A 190 -14.43 -0.77 12.46
CA LYS A 190 -13.49 -0.93 11.33
C LYS A 190 -13.28 -2.37 10.88
#